data_AF-A0A972JTM8-F1
#
_entry.id   AF-A0A972JTM8-F1
#
_cell.length_a   1.000
_cell.length_b   1.000
_cell.length_c   1.000
_cell.angle_alpha   90.00
_cell.angle_beta   90.00
_cell.angle_gamma   90.00
#
_symmetry.space_group_name_H-M   'P 1'
#
loop_
_entity.id
_entity.type
_entity.pdbx_description
1 polymer ?
#
loop_
_entity_poly.entity_id
_entity_poly.type
_entity_poly.pdbx_seq_one_letter_code
_entity_poly.pdbx_strand_id
1 'polypeptide(L)' 'MIATPAMHNRIVAKRSIEGISAILMPFDSTGRIDLTGFAQHLERTVVAGLQPAVNMDTGYVHVLSPTER' A
#
# COMPACT_ATOMS: atom_id res chain seq x y z
N MET A 1 23.35 -22.55 -9.45
CA MET A 1 22.00 -21.98 -9.24
C MET A 1 21.00 -22.82 -10.01
N ILE A 2 20.41 -23.84 -9.37
CA ILE A 2 19.35 -24.64 -9.99
C ILE A 2 18.05 -23.99 -9.54
N ALA A 3 17.42 -23.22 -10.41
CA ALA A 3 16.01 -22.91 -10.23
C ALA A 3 15.26 -24.23 -10.37
N THR A 4 14.77 -24.77 -9.25
CA THR A 4 14.03 -26.04 -9.19
C THR A 4 12.91 -25.99 -10.24
N PRO A 5 12.66 -27.06 -11.03
CA PRO A 5 11.63 -27.09 -12.09
C PRO A 5 10.26 -26.56 -11.65
N ALA A 6 9.93 -26.73 -10.36
CA ALA A 6 8.74 -26.22 -9.72
C ALA A 6 8.56 -24.69 -9.78
N MET A 7 9.64 -23.90 -9.87
CA MET A 7 9.56 -22.43 -9.95
C MET A 7 9.13 -21.95 -11.33
N HIS A 8 9.60 -22.59 -12.40
CA HIS A 8 9.22 -22.24 -13.77
C HIS A 8 7.72 -22.49 -14.02
N ASN A 9 7.16 -23.55 -13.44
CA ASN A 9 5.73 -23.85 -13.53
C ASN A 9 4.82 -22.84 -12.79
N ARG A 10 5.36 -21.95 -11.95
CA ARG A 10 4.59 -20.90 -11.27
C ARG A 10 4.49 -19.60 -12.06
N ILE A 11 5.22 -19.47 -13.17
CA ILE A 11 5.19 -18.27 -13.99
C ILE A 11 3.92 -18.28 -14.85
N VAL A 12 3.02 -17.33 -14.60
CA VAL A 12 1.82 -17.13 -15.40
C VAL A 12 2.07 -15.99 -16.40
N ALA A 13 2.32 -16.35 -17.65
CA ALA A 13 2.47 -15.36 -18.72
C ALA A 13 1.16 -14.58 -18.91
N LYS A 14 1.26 -13.27 -19.15
CA LYS A 14 0.12 -12.36 -19.35
C LYS A 14 -0.90 -12.36 -18.19
N ARG A 15 -0.44 -12.58 -16.95
CA ARG A 15 -1.28 -12.37 -15.76
C ARG A 15 -1.88 -10.96 -15.79
N SER A 16 -3.16 -10.85 -15.45
CA SER A 16 -3.77 -9.54 -15.22
C SER A 16 -3.02 -8.80 -14.12
N ILE A 17 -2.69 -7.53 -14.34
CA ILE A 17 -2.04 -6.70 -13.34
C ILE A 17 -3.10 -6.19 -12.38
N GLU A 18 -2.95 -6.52 -11.11
CA GLU A 18 -3.73 -5.91 -10.02
C GLU A 18 -3.00 -4.64 -9.58
N GLY A 19 -3.61 -3.48 -9.84
CA GLY A 19 -3.06 -2.19 -9.46
C GLY A 19 -3.29 -1.91 -7.98
N ILE A 20 -2.23 -1.97 -7.18
CA ILE A 20 -2.28 -1.66 -5.74
C ILE A 20 -1.26 -0.56 -5.46
N SER A 21 -1.67 0.46 -4.72
CA SER A 21 -0.79 1.55 -4.28
C SER A 21 -0.63 1.50 -2.77
N ALA A 22 0.61 1.40 -2.28
CA ALA A 22 0.91 1.63 -0.87
C ALA A 22 0.85 3.15 -0.62
N ILE A 23 -0.17 3.59 0.12
CA ILE A 23 -0.45 5.01 0.29
C ILE A 23 0.11 5.54 1.61
N LEU A 24 0.56 6.80 1.59
CA LEU A 24 1.13 7.48 2.74
C LEU A 24 0.06 7.77 3.80
N MET A 25 0.41 7.58 5.09
CA MET A 25 -0.30 8.17 6.23
C MET A 25 0.40 9.49 6.59
N PRO A 26 -0.16 10.66 6.24
CA PRO A 26 0.45 11.94 6.54
C PRO A 26 0.29 12.29 8.03
N PHE A 27 1.26 13.05 8.55
CA PHE A 27 1.23 13.63 9.89
C PHE A 27 1.39 15.15 9.78
N ASP A 28 0.75 15.87 10.68
CA ASP A 28 0.92 17.32 10.81
C ASP A 28 2.23 17.70 11.53
N SER A 29 2.50 18.99 11.66
CA SER A 29 3.71 19.49 12.34
C SER A 29 3.75 19.17 13.83
N THR A 30 2.64 18.72 14.43
CA THR A 30 2.55 18.27 15.83
C THR A 30 2.70 16.76 15.98
N GLY A 31 2.88 16.04 14.86
CA GLY A 31 3.01 14.58 14.84
C GLY A 31 1.67 13.84 14.98
N ARG A 32 0.53 14.52 14.78
CA ARG A 32 -0.79 13.87 14.73
C ARG A 32 -1.12 13.46 13.32
N ILE A 33 -1.89 12.38 13.17
CA ILE A 33 -2.36 11.93 11.86
C ILE A 33 -3.19 13.04 11.20
N ASP A 34 -2.82 13.41 9.97
CA ASP A 34 -3.63 14.25 9.11
C ASP A 34 -4.69 13.40 8.40
N LEU A 35 -5.82 13.18 9.08
CA LEU A 35 -6.94 12.39 8.55
C LEU A 35 -7.54 13.01 7.28
N THR A 36 -7.47 14.33 7.11
CA THR A 36 -8.03 14.99 5.92
C THR A 36 -7.13 14.74 4.71
N GLY A 37 -5.82 14.93 4.86
CA GLY A 37 -4.84 14.61 3.83
C GLY A 37 -4.86 13.12 3.46
N PHE A 38 -5.02 12.24 4.46
CA PHE A 38 -5.18 10.81 4.24
C PHE A 38 -6.43 10.47 3.41
N ALA A 39 -7.60 11.01 3.77
CA ALA A 39 -8.85 10.77 3.06
C ALA A 39 -8.77 11.23 1.58
N GLN A 40 -8.18 12.41 1.33
CA GLN A 40 -7.95 12.89 -0.04
C GLN A 40 -6.98 11.99 -0.82
N HIS A 41 -5.94 11.47 -0.16
CA HIS A 41 -5.00 10.56 -0.81
C HIS A 41 -5.66 9.22 -1.18
N LEU A 42 -6.51 8.70 -0.29
CA LEU A 42 -7.31 7.50 -0.52
C LEU A 42 -8.27 7.70 -1.70
N GLU A 43 -9.02 8.80 -1.73
CA GLU A 43 -9.94 9.12 -2.83
C GLU A 43 -9.22 9.20 -4.18
N ARG A 44 -8.10 9.94 -4.25
CA ARG A 44 -7.30 10.04 -5.48
C ARG A 44 -6.81 8.68 -5.98
N THR A 45 -6.45 7.78 -5.07
CA THR A 45 -5.97 6.44 -5.41
C THR A 45 -7.08 5.59 -6.01
N VAL A 46 -8.27 5.62 -5.39
CA VAL A 46 -9.45 4.90 -5.90
C VAL A 46 -9.90 5.47 -7.25
N VAL A 47 -9.96 6.79 -7.39
CA VAL A 47 -10.32 7.46 -8.67
C VAL A 47 -9.32 7.11 -9.78
N ALA A 48 -8.05 6.88 -9.45
CA ALA A 48 -7.04 6.42 -10.40
C ALA A 48 -7.17 4.93 -10.80
N GLY A 49 -8.15 4.20 -10.26
CA GLY A 49 -8.36 2.77 -10.53
C GLY A 49 -7.39 1.86 -9.79
N LEU A 50 -6.74 2.35 -8.73
CA LEU A 50 -5.82 1.58 -7.90
C LEU A 50 -6.47 1.21 -6.57
N GLN A 51 -6.20 0.00 -6.08
CA GLN A 51 -6.57 -0.39 -4.73
C GLN A 51 -5.59 0.22 -3.71
N PRO A 52 -6.05 0.98 -2.72
CA PRO A 52 -5.17 1.50 -1.68
C PRO A 52 -4.76 0.39 -0.70
N ALA A 53 -3.46 0.31 -0.39
CA ALA A 53 -2.90 -0.46 0.70
C ALA A 53 -2.50 0.51 1.82
N VAL A 54 -3.21 0.42 2.95
CA VAL A 54 -3.04 1.27 4.15
C VAL A 54 -2.24 0.53 5.21
N ASN A 55 -1.71 1.25 6.20
CA ASN A 55 -0.96 0.66 7.31
C ASN A 55 0.22 -0.22 6.83
N MET A 56 0.88 0.21 5.77
CA MET A 56 2.10 -0.40 5.24
C MET A 56 3.34 0.38 5.71
N ASP A 57 4.54 -0.12 5.37
CA ASP A 57 5.80 0.60 5.66
C ASP A 57 5.83 2.00 5.04
N THR A 58 5.30 2.16 3.82
CA THR A 58 5.12 3.46 3.14
C THR A 58 4.15 4.37 3.90
N GLY A 59 3.21 3.80 4.66
CA GLY A 59 2.27 4.51 5.52
C GLY A 59 2.75 4.64 6.97
N TYR A 60 4.04 4.41 7.25
CA TYR A 60 4.62 4.53 8.60
C TYR A 60 3.91 3.67 9.68
N VAL A 61 3.42 2.48 9.33
CA VAL A 61 2.68 1.62 10.29
C VAL A 61 3.42 1.35 11.61
N HIS A 62 4.76 1.34 11.57
CA HIS A 62 5.60 1.08 12.72
C HIS A 62 5.54 2.16 13.82
N VAL A 63 5.10 3.38 13.51
CA VAL A 63 4.91 4.44 14.53
C VAL A 63 3.46 4.60 14.97
N LEU A 64 2.51 3.91 14.34
CA LEU A 64 1.11 3.94 14.74
C LEU A 64 0.89 3.16 16.03
N SER A 65 0.19 3.79 16.98
CA SER A 65 -0.35 3.10 18.15
C SER A 65 -1.36 2.03 17.74
N PRO A 66 -1.68 1.07 18.61
CA PRO A 66 -2.70 0.05 18.30
C PRO A 66 -4.08 0.63 17.96
N THR A 67 -4.42 1.82 18.45
CA THR A 67 -5.71 2.47 18.16
C THR A 67 -5.73 3.28 16.87
N GLU A 68 -4.54 3.57 16.32
CA GLU A 68 -4.40 4.31 15.06
C GLU A 68 -4.28 3.41 13.82
N ARG A 69 -4.01 2.10 14.02
CA ARG A 69 -3.99 1.09 12.96
C ARG A 69 -5.39 0.56 12.68
#